data_AF-A0A814Y576-F1
#
_entry.id   AF-A0A814Y576-F1
#
_cell.length_a   1.000
_cell.length_b   1.000
_cell.length_c   1.000
_cell.angle_alpha   90.00
_cell.angle_beta   90.00
_cell.angle_gamma   90.00
#
_symmetry.space_group_name_H-M   'P 1'
#
loop_
_entity.id
_entity.type
_entity.pdbx_description
1 polymer ?
#
loop_
_entity_poly.entity_id
_entity_poly.type
_entity_poly.pdbx_seq_one_letter_code
_entity_poly.pdbx_strand_id
1 'polypeptide(L)'
;MDLFFLVLILFNIIQIDGSLESCRQTFGSHKYDLNQLSDLTILGTDGLFRYALTPCGLVPTNTCGKNTQPFERGMTSCQERIEGTKFESPMGFLDGYGKSPNLQFSENPLGPGTGIVMNMRNAFCNGGPRLVKVTFICDKNIKKPTTMSISEKPTCQFTITIKAAEACPLTKDLTGGAIFIIILFVLIIVYAVSGVLYNRFKHKESGLALLPHVSFWLHLGGLTLNGCKFTWNCIHSCSRQTSTSSTTYESV
;
A
#
# COMPACT_ATOMS: atom_id res chain seq x y z
N MET A 1 1.82 3.84 -40.59
CA MET A 1 0.68 4.12 -39.70
C MET A 1 0.81 3.41 -38.35
N ASP A 2 1.78 2.52 -38.17
CA ASP A 2 1.90 1.64 -36.99
C ASP A 2 2.51 2.30 -35.74
N LEU A 3 3.24 3.39 -35.89
CA LEU A 3 3.87 4.09 -34.75
C LEU A 3 2.85 4.75 -33.82
N PHE A 4 1.74 5.24 -34.39
CA PHE A 4 0.65 5.86 -33.62
C PHE A 4 -0.12 4.82 -32.79
N PHE A 5 -0.29 3.61 -33.33
CA PHE A 5 -0.92 2.49 -32.62
C PHE A 5 -0.07 1.99 -31.45
N LEU A 6 1.26 1.91 -31.61
CA LEU A 6 2.17 1.53 -30.52
C LEU A 6 2.19 2.58 -29.39
N VAL A 7 2.14 3.87 -29.72
CA VAL A 7 2.03 4.95 -28.71
C VAL A 7 0.68 4.88 -27.99
N LEU A 8 -0.43 4.59 -28.69
CA LEU A 8 -1.74 4.42 -28.07
C LEU A 8 -1.82 3.17 -27.19
N ILE A 9 -1.17 2.06 -27.57
CA ILE A 9 -1.09 0.85 -26.74
C ILE A 9 -0.28 1.13 -25.47
N LEU A 10 0.83 1.87 -25.55
CA LEU A 10 1.61 2.28 -24.39
C LEU A 10 0.85 3.23 -23.45
N PHE A 11 0.02 4.13 -24.00
CA PHE A 11 -0.88 4.97 -23.19
C PHE A 11 -2.00 4.16 -22.51
N ASN A 12 -2.51 3.11 -23.16
CA ASN A 12 -3.57 2.25 -22.59
C ASN A 12 -3.06 1.27 -21.52
N ILE A 13 -1.81 0.80 -21.60
CA ILE A 13 -1.25 -0.15 -20.63
C ILE A 13 -1.02 0.49 -19.24
N ILE A 14 -0.93 1.82 -19.14
CA ILE A 14 -0.70 2.52 -17.86
C ILE A 14 -1.97 2.56 -16.97
N GLN A 15 -3.15 2.15 -17.46
CA GLN A 15 -4.41 2.16 -16.69
C GLN A 15 -4.75 0.85 -15.96
N ILE A 16 -3.81 -0.08 -15.76
CA ILE A 16 -4.07 -1.25 -14.92
C ILE A 16 -3.86 -0.87 -13.44
N ASP A 17 -4.82 -0.17 -12.84
CA ASP A 17 -5.04 -0.26 -11.39
C ASP A 17 -5.91 -1.49 -11.16
N GLY A 18 -5.25 -2.63 -10.99
CA GLY A 18 -5.89 -3.86 -10.52
C GLY A 18 -6.47 -3.63 -9.14
N SER A 19 -7.79 -3.74 -9.03
CA SER A 19 -8.48 -3.87 -7.75
C SER A 19 -8.02 -5.14 -7.04
N LEU A 20 -7.47 -5.02 -5.84
CA LEU A 20 -7.81 -5.78 -4.62
C LEU A 20 -6.70 -5.57 -3.57
N GLU A 21 -6.80 -4.51 -2.76
CA GLU A 21 -6.13 -4.45 -1.46
C GLU A 21 -7.07 -3.74 -0.49
N SER A 22 -7.50 -4.43 0.56
CA SER A 22 -8.62 -4.07 1.45
C SER A 22 -8.47 -2.72 2.18
N CYS A 23 -7.31 -2.06 2.07
CA CYS A 23 -7.03 -0.75 2.67
C CYS A 23 -6.41 0.31 1.74
N ARG A 24 -6.41 0.04 0.43
CA ARG A 24 -6.20 1.09 -0.57
C ARG A 24 -7.55 1.64 -1.00
N GLN A 25 -7.68 2.96 -0.95
CA GLN A 25 -8.94 3.62 -1.26
C GLN A 25 -8.71 4.77 -2.23
N THR A 26 -9.63 4.94 -3.17
CA THR A 26 -9.58 6.02 -4.15
C THR A 26 -10.84 6.86 -4.03
N PHE A 27 -10.65 8.16 -3.79
CA PHE A 27 -11.73 9.15 -3.74
C PHE A 27 -11.44 10.24 -4.77
N GLY A 28 -12.21 10.25 -5.85
CA GLY A 28 -11.97 11.16 -6.99
C GLY A 28 -10.56 10.97 -7.57
N SER A 29 -9.74 12.03 -7.53
CA SER A 29 -8.35 12.02 -7.99
C SER A 29 -7.35 11.54 -6.92
N HIS A 30 -7.76 11.43 -5.66
CA HIS A 30 -6.87 11.11 -4.55
C HIS A 30 -6.88 9.61 -4.26
N LYS A 31 -5.68 9.04 -4.17
CA LYS A 31 -5.47 7.66 -3.74
C LYS A 31 -4.83 7.66 -2.37
N TYR A 32 -5.30 6.78 -1.49
CA TYR A 32 -4.78 6.60 -0.14
C TYR A 32 -4.37 5.15 0.04
N ASP A 33 -3.23 4.93 0.68
CA ASP A 33 -2.71 3.59 0.99
C ASP A 33 -2.34 3.50 2.47
N LEU A 34 -3.22 2.84 3.23
CA LEU A 34 -3.03 2.62 4.65
C LEU A 34 -2.38 1.27 4.96
N ASN A 35 -1.97 0.48 3.97
CA ASN A 35 -1.43 -0.85 4.22
C ASN A 35 -0.14 -0.82 5.04
N GLN A 36 0.66 0.25 4.96
CA GLN A 36 1.84 0.41 5.82
C GLN A 36 1.50 0.48 7.31
N LEU A 37 0.24 0.70 7.66
CA LEU A 37 -0.27 0.69 9.03
C LEU A 37 -0.82 -0.68 9.46
N SER A 38 -0.90 -1.68 8.56
CA SER A 38 -1.47 -3.02 8.87
C SER A 38 -0.74 -3.76 9.98
N ASP A 39 0.54 -3.50 10.15
CA ASP A 39 1.38 -4.17 11.16
C ASP A 39 1.68 -3.25 12.35
N LEU A 40 1.08 -2.06 12.39
CA LEU A 40 1.31 -1.06 13.42
C LEU A 40 0.09 -0.92 14.34
N THR A 41 0.22 -1.42 15.56
CA THR A 41 -0.77 -1.17 16.61
C THR A 41 -0.54 0.18 17.27
N ILE A 42 -1.50 1.08 17.09
CA ILE A 42 -1.54 2.41 17.68
C ILE A 42 -2.28 2.31 19.01
N LEU A 43 -1.68 2.88 20.05
CA LEU A 43 -2.22 2.89 21.41
C LEU A 43 -2.70 4.29 21.78
N GLY A 44 -3.74 4.35 22.60
CA GLY A 44 -4.32 5.59 23.09
C GLY A 44 -4.98 5.39 24.44
N THR A 45 -5.21 6.48 25.14
CA THR A 45 -5.87 6.49 26.46
C THR A 45 -6.66 7.77 26.63
N ASP A 46 -7.78 7.69 27.34
CA ASP A 46 -8.57 8.84 27.80
C ASP A 46 -8.48 9.05 29.32
N GLY A 47 -7.61 8.30 30.00
CA GLY A 47 -7.43 8.32 31.45
C GLY A 47 -8.28 7.30 32.20
N LEU A 48 -9.37 6.80 31.61
CA LEU A 48 -10.21 5.74 32.18
C LEU A 48 -10.07 4.42 31.41
N PHE A 49 -9.84 4.52 30.10
CA PHE A 49 -9.74 3.43 29.16
C PHE A 49 -8.46 3.50 28.36
N ARG A 50 -7.91 2.32 28.07
CA ARG A 50 -6.86 2.07 27.08
C ARG A 50 -7.52 1.57 25.82
N TYR A 51 -7.02 2.06 24.71
CA TYR A 51 -7.50 1.72 23.39
C TYR A 51 -6.32 1.21 22.56
N ALA A 52 -6.58 0.18 21.77
CA ALA A 52 -5.65 -0.29 20.75
C ALA A 52 -6.36 -0.37 19.41
N LEU A 53 -5.66 0.06 18.35
CA LEU A 53 -6.14 0.02 16.98
C LEU A 53 -4.97 -0.39 16.09
N THR A 54 -5.14 -1.44 15.30
CA THR A 54 -4.25 -1.74 14.18
C THR A 54 -5.02 -1.41 12.89
N PRO A 55 -4.77 -0.27 12.24
CA PRO A 55 -5.47 0.04 10.99
C PRO A 55 -5.23 -1.07 9.98
N CYS A 56 -6.27 -1.59 9.32
CA CYS A 56 -6.09 -2.57 8.23
C CYS A 56 -5.49 -3.93 8.60
N GLY A 57 -5.10 -4.12 9.86
CA GLY A 57 -4.59 -5.39 10.37
C GLY A 57 -5.09 -5.71 11.77
N LEU A 58 -4.66 -6.85 12.28
CA LEU A 58 -5.18 -7.39 13.53
C LEU A 58 -4.46 -6.79 14.73
N VAL A 59 -5.20 -6.56 15.81
CA VAL A 59 -4.58 -6.24 17.09
C VAL A 59 -3.96 -7.51 17.67
N PRO A 60 -2.69 -7.49 18.10
CA PRO A 60 -2.06 -8.63 18.73
C PRO A 60 -2.81 -9.11 19.98
N THR A 61 -2.88 -10.42 20.18
CA THR A 61 -3.67 -11.06 21.24
C THR A 61 -3.24 -10.67 22.65
N ASN A 62 -2.01 -10.22 22.83
CA ASN A 62 -1.45 -9.77 24.10
C ASN A 62 -1.71 -8.29 24.43
N THR A 63 -2.32 -7.54 23.49
CA THR A 63 -2.54 -6.09 23.64
C THR A 63 -3.88 -5.78 24.28
N CYS A 64 -4.91 -6.58 23.99
CA CYS A 64 -6.25 -6.44 24.56
C CYS A 64 -6.62 -7.68 25.37
N GLY A 65 -7.05 -7.51 26.63
CA GLY A 65 -7.59 -8.62 27.41
C GLY A 65 -6.51 -9.58 27.94
N LYS A 66 -5.44 -9.03 28.53
CA LYS A 66 -4.31 -9.80 29.08
C LYS A 66 -4.71 -10.93 30.05
N ASN A 67 -5.91 -10.89 30.63
CA ASN A 67 -6.36 -11.84 31.66
C ASN A 67 -7.87 -12.21 31.59
N THR A 68 -8.57 -11.96 30.48
CA THR A 68 -10.02 -12.16 30.42
C THR A 68 -10.44 -12.92 29.17
N GLN A 69 -11.07 -14.08 29.38
CA GLN A 69 -11.78 -14.82 28.34
C GLN A 69 -13.24 -14.36 28.27
N PRO A 70 -13.86 -14.37 27.07
CA PRO A 70 -13.30 -14.85 25.81
C PRO A 70 -12.65 -13.73 24.99
N PHE A 71 -11.39 -13.94 24.57
CA PHE A 71 -10.73 -13.11 23.56
C PHE A 71 -11.32 -13.40 22.19
N GLU A 72 -11.93 -12.41 21.54
CA GLU A 72 -12.46 -12.56 20.18
C GLU A 72 -11.34 -12.40 19.12
N ARG A 73 -11.05 -13.45 18.35
CA ARG A 73 -10.10 -13.36 17.23
C ARG A 73 -10.65 -12.46 16.11
N GLY A 74 -9.76 -11.79 15.37
CA GLY A 74 -10.16 -10.95 14.22
C GLY A 74 -10.48 -9.48 14.56
N MET A 75 -10.16 -9.02 15.77
CA MET A 75 -10.34 -7.61 16.15
C MET A 75 -9.28 -6.71 15.50
N THR A 76 -9.73 -5.55 15.00
CA THR A 76 -8.85 -4.45 14.54
C THR A 76 -8.78 -3.33 15.56
N SER A 77 -9.74 -3.26 16.48
CA SER A 77 -9.70 -2.32 17.60
C SER A 77 -10.37 -2.86 18.85
N CYS A 78 -9.87 -2.43 20.01
CA CYS A 78 -10.38 -2.83 21.33
C CYS A 78 -10.30 -1.70 22.36
N GLN A 79 -11.10 -1.83 23.42
CA GLN A 79 -11.11 -0.95 24.59
C GLN A 79 -10.98 -1.78 25.87
N GLU A 80 -10.16 -1.32 26.80
CA GLU A 80 -9.92 -1.94 28.11
C GLU A 80 -9.90 -0.87 29.19
N ARG A 81 -10.51 -1.11 30.36
CA ARG A 81 -10.50 -0.15 31.47
C ARG A 81 -9.14 -0.15 32.16
N ILE A 82 -8.63 1.03 32.55
CA ILE A 82 -7.35 1.18 33.26
C ILE A 82 -7.44 0.63 34.69
N GLU A 83 -8.52 0.94 35.40
CA GLU A 83 -8.78 0.49 36.78
C GLU A 83 -9.62 -0.80 36.82
N GLY A 84 -9.11 -1.85 36.21
CA GLY A 84 -9.73 -3.19 36.25
C GLY A 84 -8.98 -4.19 35.39
N THR A 85 -8.96 -5.46 35.79
CA THR A 85 -8.38 -6.56 34.99
C THR A 85 -9.35 -7.10 33.94
N LYS A 86 -10.48 -6.41 33.71
CA LYS A 86 -11.58 -6.90 32.87
C LYS A 86 -11.54 -6.24 31.49
N PHE A 87 -11.40 -7.06 30.46
CA PHE A 87 -11.69 -6.69 29.08
C PHE A 87 -13.14 -6.25 28.98
N GLU A 88 -13.37 -5.00 28.57
CA GLU A 88 -14.72 -4.44 28.58
C GLU A 88 -15.46 -4.67 27.27
N SER A 89 -14.83 -4.52 26.10
CA SER A 89 -15.45 -4.92 24.81
C SER A 89 -14.52 -4.79 23.58
N PRO A 90 -14.78 -5.58 22.52
CA PRO A 90 -14.27 -5.30 21.18
C PRO A 90 -14.84 -3.97 20.66
N MET A 91 -14.01 -3.15 20.00
CA MET A 91 -14.48 -1.91 19.38
C MET A 91 -14.79 -2.06 17.89
N GLY A 92 -14.11 -2.99 17.21
CA GLY A 92 -14.35 -3.28 15.81
C GLY A 92 -13.55 -4.47 15.31
N PHE A 93 -14.08 -5.12 14.27
CA PHE A 93 -13.48 -6.29 13.62
C PHE A 93 -13.06 -5.97 12.19
N LEU A 94 -12.03 -6.67 11.70
CA LEU A 94 -11.63 -6.65 10.29
C LEU A 94 -12.40 -7.68 9.47
N ASP A 95 -12.54 -7.36 8.19
CA ASP A 95 -13.12 -8.25 7.20
C ASP A 95 -12.24 -9.52 7.02
N GLY A 96 -12.87 -10.70 6.90
CA GLY A 96 -12.17 -11.97 6.66
C GLY A 96 -12.20 -13.02 7.81
N TYR A 97 -12.74 -12.72 8.99
CA TYR A 97 -12.83 -13.67 10.12
C TYR A 97 -14.26 -14.13 10.44
N GLY A 98 -15.15 -14.21 9.44
CA GLY A 98 -16.53 -14.70 9.60
C GLY A 98 -17.55 -13.67 10.12
N LYS A 99 -17.13 -12.42 10.34
CA LYS A 99 -17.99 -11.24 10.55
C LYS A 99 -17.66 -10.20 9.46
N SER A 100 -18.44 -10.12 8.38
CA SER A 100 -18.31 -9.09 7.32
C SER A 100 -19.72 -8.66 6.86
N PRO A 101 -20.00 -7.40 6.47
CA PRO A 101 -19.09 -6.31 6.07
C PRO A 101 -19.38 -4.98 6.80
N ASN A 102 -18.38 -4.26 7.31
CA ASN A 102 -18.63 -2.87 7.78
C ASN A 102 -17.40 -1.98 7.87
N LEU A 103 -16.24 -2.37 7.32
CA LEU A 103 -15.13 -1.42 7.17
C LEU A 103 -15.45 -0.51 5.98
N GLN A 104 -15.94 0.68 6.26
CA GLN A 104 -16.32 1.64 5.22
C GLN A 104 -15.37 2.83 5.25
N PHE A 105 -14.79 3.14 4.10
CA PHE A 105 -13.96 4.31 3.95
C PHE A 105 -14.76 5.46 3.35
N SER A 106 -14.45 6.66 3.80
CA SER A 106 -15.05 7.91 3.32
C SER A 106 -14.00 9.00 3.32
N GLU A 107 -14.22 10.03 2.51
CA GLU A 107 -13.35 11.19 2.46
C GLU A 107 -13.41 11.99 3.79
N ASN A 108 -12.30 12.63 4.14
CA ASN A 108 -12.24 13.46 5.34
C ASN A 108 -13.19 14.68 5.20
N PRO A 109 -14.04 14.96 6.20
CA PRO A 109 -14.93 16.13 6.16
C PRO A 109 -14.21 17.49 6.06
N LEU A 110 -12.92 17.55 6.37
CA LEU A 110 -12.10 18.75 6.17
C LEU A 110 -11.82 19.07 4.69
N GLY A 111 -12.14 18.16 3.78
CA GLY A 111 -12.04 18.34 2.34
C GLY A 111 -11.12 17.32 1.66
N PRO A 112 -11.12 17.29 0.32
CA PRO A 112 -10.31 16.35 -0.44
C PRO A 112 -8.82 16.56 -0.19
N GLY A 113 -8.08 15.46 -0.12
CA GLY A 113 -6.64 15.50 0.10
C GLY A 113 -6.18 15.70 1.55
N THR A 114 -7.10 15.98 2.49
CA THR A 114 -6.76 16.23 3.90
C THR A 114 -6.66 14.96 4.75
N GLY A 115 -7.16 13.83 4.25
CA GLY A 115 -7.08 12.54 4.92
C GLY A 115 -8.19 11.60 4.51
N ILE A 116 -8.36 10.52 5.28
CA ILE A 116 -9.32 9.45 5.03
C ILE A 116 -10.00 9.03 6.35
N VAL A 117 -11.28 8.70 6.28
CA VAL A 117 -12.07 8.24 7.42
C VAL A 117 -12.43 6.78 7.24
N MET A 118 -12.10 5.96 8.24
CA MET A 118 -12.45 4.55 8.34
C MET A 118 -13.57 4.37 9.38
N ASN A 119 -14.70 3.80 8.99
CA ASN A 119 -15.86 3.57 9.84
C ASN A 119 -16.01 2.07 10.10
N MET A 120 -16.38 1.71 11.32
CA MET A 120 -16.67 0.35 11.77
C MET A 120 -18.01 0.32 12.50
N ARG A 121 -18.86 -0.67 12.18
CA ARG A 121 -20.23 -0.85 12.72
C ARG A 121 -20.55 -2.29 13.13
N ASN A 122 -19.53 -3.08 13.45
CA ASN A 122 -19.67 -4.52 13.70
C ASN A 122 -19.49 -4.93 15.17
N ALA A 123 -19.32 -3.97 16.07
CA ALA A 123 -19.32 -4.18 17.51
C ALA A 123 -20.65 -3.71 18.14
N PHE A 124 -20.93 -4.14 19.36
CA PHE A 124 -22.15 -3.79 20.11
C PHE A 124 -21.81 -3.17 21.47
N CYS A 125 -22.72 -2.35 21.99
CA CYS A 125 -22.69 -1.79 23.33
C CYS A 125 -24.08 -1.95 23.99
N ASN A 126 -24.21 -1.64 25.28
CA ASN A 126 -25.49 -1.69 26.00
C ASN A 126 -26.59 -0.74 25.45
N GLY A 127 -26.22 0.20 24.56
CA GLY A 127 -27.13 1.14 23.89
C GLY A 127 -27.39 0.88 22.40
N GLY A 128 -26.86 -0.20 21.81
CA GLY A 128 -27.06 -0.54 20.39
C GLY A 128 -25.77 -0.90 19.61
N PRO A 129 -25.78 -0.81 18.26
CA PRO A 129 -24.58 -1.06 17.46
C PRO A 129 -23.54 0.04 17.73
N ARG A 130 -22.31 -0.38 18.05
CA ARG A 130 -21.19 0.52 18.30
C ARG A 130 -20.67 1.06 16.98
N LEU A 131 -20.58 2.39 16.88
CA LEU A 131 -20.04 3.08 15.71
C LEU A 131 -18.65 3.61 16.06
N VAL A 132 -17.62 3.10 15.42
CA VAL A 132 -16.25 3.59 15.58
C VAL A 132 -15.83 4.29 14.30
N LYS A 133 -15.57 5.59 14.41
CA LYS A 133 -15.11 6.45 13.33
C LYS A 133 -13.64 6.80 13.58
N VAL A 134 -12.76 6.28 12.76
CA VAL A 134 -11.33 6.61 12.79
C VAL A 134 -11.04 7.61 11.69
N THR A 135 -10.62 8.81 12.06
CA THR A 135 -10.25 9.88 11.14
C THR A 135 -8.73 9.95 11.05
N PHE A 136 -8.18 9.58 9.91
CA PHE A 136 -6.77 9.76 9.60
C PHE A 136 -6.56 11.11 8.93
N ILE A 137 -5.72 11.96 9.50
CA ILE A 137 -5.36 13.28 8.99
C ILE A 137 -3.96 13.19 8.37
N CYS A 138 -3.83 13.69 7.14
CA CYS A 138 -2.55 13.77 6.45
C CYS A 138 -1.58 14.68 7.21
N ASP A 139 -0.44 14.14 7.62
CA ASP A 139 0.68 14.90 8.14
C ASP A 139 2.00 14.27 7.65
N LYS A 140 2.63 14.91 6.66
CA LYS A 140 3.87 14.42 6.03
C LYS A 140 5.07 14.38 6.99
N ASN A 141 5.00 15.08 8.13
CA ASN A 141 6.12 15.15 9.08
C ASN A 141 6.16 13.96 10.03
N ILE A 142 5.09 13.17 10.10
CA ILE A 142 4.98 12.02 11.00
C ILE A 142 5.50 10.77 10.30
N LYS A 143 6.59 10.21 10.82
CA LYS A 143 7.18 8.97 10.28
C LYS A 143 6.39 7.71 10.63
N LYS A 144 5.78 7.68 11.82
CA LYS A 144 4.90 6.60 12.29
C LYS A 144 3.89 7.20 13.27
N PRO A 145 2.59 6.91 13.12
CA PRO A 145 1.58 7.35 14.09
C PRO A 145 1.74 6.57 15.40
N THR A 146 2.11 7.26 16.48
CA THR A 146 2.27 6.63 17.81
C THR A 146 1.12 6.98 18.76
N THR A 147 0.40 8.06 18.48
CA THR A 147 -0.64 8.59 19.36
C THR A 147 -1.95 8.76 18.61
N MET A 148 -3.05 8.56 19.34
CA MET A 148 -4.39 8.82 18.85
C MET A 148 -5.18 9.61 19.89
N SER A 149 -6.04 10.51 19.42
CA SER A 149 -6.97 11.26 20.26
C SER A 149 -8.35 10.63 20.18
N ILE A 150 -8.97 10.39 21.34
CA ILE A 150 -10.28 9.74 21.44
C ILE A 150 -11.31 10.75 21.92
N SER A 151 -12.46 10.78 21.26
CA SER A 151 -13.65 11.49 21.69
C SER A 151 -14.82 10.52 21.71
N GLU A 152 -15.36 10.27 22.90
CA GLU A 152 -16.53 9.43 23.12
C GLU A 152 -17.79 10.30 23.26
N LYS A 153 -18.84 9.93 22.53
CA LYS A 153 -20.19 10.45 22.73
C LYS A 153 -21.04 9.41 23.47
N PRO A 154 -22.01 9.83 24.30
CA PRO A 154 -22.82 8.93 25.12
C PRO A 154 -23.64 7.88 24.33
N THR A 155 -23.78 8.03 23.01
CA THR A 155 -24.56 7.14 22.13
C THR A 155 -23.74 6.02 21.51
N CYS A 156 -22.74 5.48 22.20
CA CYS A 156 -21.83 4.45 21.67
C CYS A 156 -21.13 4.81 20.36
N GLN A 157 -20.84 6.11 20.19
CA GLN A 157 -20.10 6.62 19.05
C GLN A 157 -18.71 7.04 19.51
N PHE A 158 -17.70 6.41 18.93
CA PHE A 158 -16.30 6.63 19.26
C PHE A 158 -15.63 7.28 18.06
N THR A 159 -15.10 8.48 18.25
CA THR A 159 -14.31 9.18 17.24
C THR A 159 -12.85 9.13 17.63
N ILE A 160 -12.04 8.46 16.82
CA ILE A 160 -10.60 8.36 16.98
C ILE A 160 -9.96 9.24 15.92
N THR A 161 -8.99 10.07 16.29
CA THR A 161 -8.24 10.92 15.35
C THR A 161 -6.77 10.57 15.40
N ILE A 162 -6.19 10.29 14.23
CA ILE A 162 -4.79 9.88 14.06
C ILE A 162 -4.17 10.76 12.99
N LYS A 163 -2.96 11.28 13.24
CA LYS A 163 -2.17 11.97 12.21
C LYS A 163 -1.15 10.99 11.66
N ALA A 164 -1.08 10.85 10.35
CA ALA A 164 -0.22 9.87 9.67
C ALA A 164 0.24 10.41 8.32
N ALA A 165 1.46 10.08 7.90
CA ALA A 165 1.94 10.42 6.55
C ALA A 165 1.26 9.54 5.49
N GLU A 166 0.91 8.32 5.85
CA GLU A 166 0.20 7.33 5.04
C GLU A 166 -1.24 7.77 4.71
N ALA A 167 -1.78 8.69 5.51
CA ALA A 167 -3.09 9.31 5.26
C ALA A 167 -3.03 10.45 4.23
N CYS A 168 -1.84 10.78 3.72
CA CYS A 168 -1.69 11.75 2.64
C CYS A 168 -2.00 11.10 1.29
N PRO A 169 -2.57 11.85 0.33
CA PRO A 169 -2.76 11.34 -1.01
C PRO A 169 -1.44 10.90 -1.62
N LEU A 170 -1.42 9.70 -2.18
CA LEU A 170 -0.37 9.25 -3.06
C LEU A 170 -0.35 10.21 -4.26
N THR A 171 0.72 10.99 -4.38
CA THR A 171 0.90 11.81 -5.58
C THR A 171 1.20 10.87 -6.74
N LYS A 172 0.42 10.98 -7.83
CA LYS A 172 0.72 10.32 -9.10
C LYS A 172 1.86 11.03 -9.81
N ASP A 173 2.96 11.24 -9.11
CA ASP A 173 4.15 11.77 -9.73
C ASP A 173 4.79 10.61 -10.49
N LEU A 174 4.62 10.63 -11.81
CA LEU A 174 5.45 9.83 -12.70
C LEU A 174 6.90 10.08 -12.26
N THR A 175 7.55 9.03 -11.74
CA THR A 175 8.92 9.17 -11.26
C THR A 175 9.76 9.71 -12.41
N GLY A 176 10.69 10.63 -12.13
CA GLY A 176 11.54 11.21 -13.18
C GLY A 176 12.25 10.14 -14.02
N GLY A 177 12.49 8.95 -13.44
CA GLY A 177 12.97 7.76 -14.13
C GLY A 177 12.02 7.24 -15.22
N ALA A 178 10.70 7.16 -14.96
CA ALA A 178 9.73 6.74 -15.97
C ALA A 178 9.69 7.72 -17.15
N ILE A 179 9.73 9.03 -16.88
CA ILE A 179 9.77 10.07 -17.91
C ILE A 179 11.06 9.94 -18.74
N PHE A 180 12.20 9.75 -18.09
CA PHE A 180 13.49 9.53 -18.76
C PHE A 180 13.47 8.30 -19.66
N ILE A 181 12.91 7.18 -19.20
CA ILE A 181 12.77 5.95 -19.99
C ILE A 181 11.88 6.18 -21.22
N ILE A 182 10.77 6.90 -21.06
CA ILE A 182 9.88 7.24 -22.18
C ILE A 182 10.63 8.05 -23.25
N ILE A 183 11.37 9.08 -22.83
CA ILE A 183 12.16 9.91 -23.75
C ILE A 183 13.22 9.07 -24.48
N LEU A 184 13.96 8.23 -23.73
CA LEU A 184 14.98 7.36 -24.30
C LEU A 184 14.37 6.41 -25.35
N PHE A 185 13.21 5.82 -25.06
CA PHE A 185 12.53 4.91 -25.97
C PHE A 185 12.11 5.60 -27.28
N VAL A 186 11.58 6.82 -27.20
CA VAL A 186 11.23 7.62 -28.39
C VAL A 186 12.49 7.92 -29.23
N LEU A 187 13.61 8.30 -28.60
CA LEU A 187 14.86 8.58 -29.31
C LEU A 187 15.42 7.35 -30.02
N ILE A 188 15.34 6.17 -29.39
CA ILE A 188 15.76 4.90 -29.99
C ILE A 188 14.96 4.59 -31.26
N ILE A 189 13.64 4.80 -31.24
CA ILE A 189 12.80 4.58 -32.42
C ILE A 189 13.16 5.55 -33.54
N VAL A 190 13.28 6.84 -33.23
CA VAL A 190 13.66 7.85 -34.22
C VAL A 190 15.01 7.50 -34.85
N TYR A 191 15.99 7.10 -34.03
CA TYR A 191 17.30 6.63 -34.49
C TYR A 191 17.19 5.39 -35.39
N ALA A 192 16.42 4.36 -35.01
CA ALA A 192 16.25 3.16 -35.80
C ALA A 192 15.59 3.44 -37.15
N VAL A 193 14.50 4.23 -37.17
CA VAL A 193 13.76 4.55 -38.40
C VAL A 193 14.63 5.38 -39.36
N SER A 194 15.27 6.44 -38.85
CA SER A 194 16.13 7.31 -39.66
C SER A 194 17.35 6.59 -40.21
N GLY A 195 18.01 5.75 -39.41
CA GLY A 195 19.15 4.95 -39.85
C GLY A 195 18.77 3.86 -40.86
N VAL A 196 17.61 3.21 -40.69
CA VAL A 196 17.07 2.26 -41.67
C VAL A 196 16.76 2.96 -43.00
N LEU A 197 16.15 4.14 -42.94
CA LEU A 197 15.89 4.96 -44.14
C LEU A 197 17.19 5.33 -44.83
N TYR A 198 18.19 5.78 -44.07
CA TYR A 198 19.49 6.17 -44.58
C TYR A 198 20.20 4.98 -45.27
N ASN A 199 20.34 3.83 -44.60
CA ASN A 199 21.01 2.66 -45.18
C ASN A 199 20.26 2.10 -46.40
N ARG A 200 18.92 2.15 -46.39
CA ARG A 200 18.10 1.72 -47.53
C ARG A 200 18.28 2.61 -48.75
N PHE A 201 18.19 3.93 -48.58
CA PHE A 201 18.19 4.87 -49.71
C PHE A 201 19.59 5.22 -50.22
N LYS A 202 20.59 5.33 -49.33
CA LYS A 202 21.97 5.68 -49.69
C LYS A 202 22.82 4.47 -50.02
N HIS A 203 22.77 3.42 -49.19
CA HIS A 203 23.68 2.27 -49.29
C HIS A 203 23.07 1.06 -50.01
N LYS A 204 21.75 1.07 -50.29
CA LYS A 204 21.02 -0.04 -50.94
C LYS A 204 21.22 -1.39 -50.26
N GLU A 205 21.53 -1.37 -48.97
CA GLU A 205 21.71 -2.58 -48.18
C GLU A 205 20.36 -3.27 -47.95
N SER A 206 20.39 -4.59 -47.74
CA SER A 206 19.22 -5.44 -47.55
C SER A 206 19.37 -6.34 -46.32
N GLY A 207 18.27 -6.65 -45.64
CA GLY A 207 18.26 -7.52 -44.48
C GLY A 207 18.73 -6.86 -43.18
N LEU A 208 19.47 -7.59 -42.35
CA LEU A 208 19.94 -7.15 -41.02
C LEU A 208 20.93 -5.97 -41.06
N ALA A 209 21.54 -5.70 -42.22
CA ALA A 209 22.44 -4.57 -42.42
C ALA A 209 21.72 -3.20 -42.46
N LEU A 210 20.39 -3.17 -42.66
CA LEU A 210 19.64 -1.90 -42.60
C LEU A 210 19.65 -1.27 -41.21
N LEU A 211 19.83 -2.07 -40.15
CA LEU A 211 19.81 -1.55 -38.79
C LEU A 211 21.13 -0.81 -38.50
N PRO A 212 21.07 0.48 -38.16
CA PRO A 212 22.25 1.24 -37.79
C PRO A 212 22.89 0.62 -36.54
N HIS A 213 24.19 0.32 -36.62
CA HIS A 213 24.99 -0.25 -35.52
C HIS A 213 24.41 -1.55 -34.94
N VAL A 214 24.10 -2.53 -35.81
CA VAL A 214 23.48 -3.81 -35.37
C VAL A 214 24.27 -4.55 -34.28
N SER A 215 25.60 -4.46 -34.29
CA SER A 215 26.47 -5.07 -33.27
C SER A 215 26.25 -4.49 -31.87
N PHE A 216 25.98 -3.18 -31.79
CA PHE A 216 25.63 -2.52 -30.53
C PHE A 216 24.31 -3.05 -29.97
N TRP A 217 23.28 -3.15 -30.81
CA TRP A 217 21.96 -3.65 -30.40
C TRP A 217 21.98 -5.12 -29.97
N LEU A 218 22.75 -5.96 -30.67
CA LEU A 218 22.95 -7.37 -30.29
C LEU A 218 23.66 -7.50 -28.93
N HIS A 219 24.69 -6.68 -28.69
CA HIS A 219 25.38 -6.66 -27.40
C HIS A 219 24.48 -6.13 -26.28
N LEU A 220 23.74 -5.04 -26.54
CA LEU A 220 22.82 -4.45 -25.58
C LEU A 220 21.67 -5.42 -25.21
N GLY A 221 21.11 -6.11 -26.22
CA GLY A 221 20.12 -7.17 -26.02
C GLY A 221 20.66 -8.36 -25.22
N GLY A 222 21.90 -8.77 -25.49
CA GLY A 222 22.57 -9.81 -24.69
C GLY A 222 22.76 -9.41 -23.23
N LEU A 223 23.24 -8.18 -22.98
CA LEU A 223 23.47 -7.65 -21.64
C LEU A 223 22.17 -7.50 -20.83
N THR A 224 21.10 -6.99 -21.47
CA THR A 224 19.79 -6.83 -20.83
C THR A 224 19.16 -8.18 -20.46
N LEU A 225 19.28 -9.19 -21.32
CA LEU A 225 18.83 -10.56 -21.01
C LEU A 225 19.56 -11.15 -19.80
N ASN A 226 20.87 -10.94 -19.72
CA ASN A 226 21.68 -11.41 -18.59
C ASN A 226 21.31 -10.69 -17.29
N GLY A 227 21.08 -9.38 -17.35
CA GLY A 227 20.56 -8.61 -16.22
C GLY A 227 19.20 -9.11 -15.74
N CYS A 228 18.24 -9.33 -16.65
CA CYS A 228 16.91 -9.84 -16.31
C CYS A 228 16.96 -11.22 -15.67
N LYS A 229 17.79 -12.13 -16.20
CA LYS A 229 18.00 -13.46 -15.59
C LYS A 229 18.60 -13.35 -14.20
N PHE A 230 19.57 -12.46 -13.99
CA PHE A 230 20.15 -12.22 -12.68
C PHE A 230 19.11 -11.71 -11.67
N THR A 231 18.34 -10.69 -12.04
CA THR A 231 17.28 -10.13 -11.18
C THR A 231 16.20 -11.16 -10.89
N TRP A 232 15.76 -11.91 -11.90
CA TRP A 232 14.78 -13.00 -11.73
C TRP A 232 15.28 -14.07 -10.77
N ASN A 233 16.50 -14.56 -10.97
CA ASN A 233 17.12 -15.57 -10.11
C ASN A 233 17.36 -15.06 -8.68
N CYS A 234 17.70 -13.78 -8.53
CA CYS A 234 17.87 -13.13 -7.23
C CYS A 234 16.52 -13.04 -6.48
N ILE A 235 15.47 -12.54 -7.12
CA ILE A 235 14.11 -12.46 -6.54
C ILE A 235 13.62 -13.86 -6.13
N HIS A 236 13.82 -14.86 -6.99
CA HIS A 236 13.41 -16.23 -6.72
C HIS A 236 14.24 -16.91 -5.61
N SER A 237 15.53 -16.55 -5.48
CA SER A 237 16.42 -17.07 -4.43
C SER A 237 16.22 -16.38 -3.08
N CYS A 238 15.92 -15.09 -3.06
CA CYS A 238 15.56 -14.36 -1.84
C CYS A 238 14.23 -14.86 -1.25
N SER A 239 13.27 -15.31 -2.08
CA SER A 239 12.04 -15.94 -1.58
C SER A 239 12.26 -17.28 -0.85
N ARG A 240 13.45 -17.89 -0.99
CA ARG A 240 13.79 -19.17 -0.34
C ARG A 240 14.53 -19.04 1.00
N GLN A 241 14.95 -17.83 1.41
CA GLN A 241 15.74 -17.64 2.63
C GLN A 241 14.96 -17.15 3.87
N THR A 242 13.62 -17.16 3.86
CA THR A 242 12.82 -16.85 5.06
C THR A 242 12.51 -18.09 5.92
N SER A 243 13.32 -19.14 5.82
CA SER A 243 13.22 -20.31 6.71
C SER A 243 14.59 -20.98 6.81
N THR A 244 15.52 -20.41 7.59
CA THR A 244 16.51 -21.09 8.47
C THR A 244 17.51 -20.03 8.95
N SER A 245 17.14 -19.26 9.96
CA SER A 245 18.11 -18.52 10.78
C SER A 245 17.70 -18.64 12.24
N SER A 246 18.04 -19.78 12.83
CA SER A 246 18.13 -19.95 14.28
C SER A 246 19.13 -21.06 14.60
N THR A 247 20.10 -20.69 15.44
CA THR A 247 20.98 -21.55 16.26
C THR A 247 22.23 -22.15 15.63
N THR A 248 23.34 -21.40 15.69
CA THR A 248 24.62 -21.94 16.19
C THR A 248 25.41 -20.77 16.79
N TYR A 249 25.47 -20.68 18.12
CA TYR A 249 26.51 -19.95 18.81
C TYR A 249 27.42 -20.98 19.48
N GLU A 250 28.70 -20.84 19.17
CA GLU A 250 29.82 -21.67 19.59
C GLU A 250 30.01 -21.64 21.11
N SER A 251 30.30 -22.82 21.67
CA SER A 251 30.85 -22.99 23.00
C SER A 251 32.38 -22.97 22.92
N VAL A 252 33.00 -21.98 23.56
CA VAL A 252 34.34 -22.06 24.15
C VAL A 252 34.18 -21.92 25.65
#